data_AF-A0A1S8CC94-F1
#
_entry.id   AF-A0A1S8CC94-F1
#
_cell.length_a   1.000
_cell.length_b   1.000
_cell.length_c   1.000
_cell.angle_alpha   90.00
_cell.angle_beta   90.00
_cell.angle_gamma   90.00
#
_symmetry.space_group_name_H-M   'P 1'
#
loop_
_entity.id
_entity.type
_entity.pdbx_description
1 polymer ?
#
loop_
_entity_poly.entity_id
_entity_poly.type
_entity_poly.pdbx_seq_one_letter_code
_entity_poly.pdbx_strand_id
1 'polypeptide(L)' 'RAGVGGRRRAKHPAEVPGPDAENRAAVAAVPGRDLDLVGLAVHGPKNAVDKILKGARMHP' A
#
# COMPACT_ATOMS: atom_id res chain seq x y z
N ARG A 1 -54.02 5.86 9.18
CA ARG A 1 -53.53 4.75 8.32
C ARG A 1 -52.06 5.02 8.01
N ALA A 2 -51.15 4.45 8.80
CA ALA A 2 -49.70 4.43 8.54
C ALA A 2 -49.42 3.54 7.31
N GLY A 3 -48.36 3.66 6.52
CA GLY A 3 -47.13 4.43 6.58
C GLY A 3 -46.27 3.88 5.42
N VAL A 4 -45.57 4.75 4.71
CA VAL A 4 -44.83 4.51 3.47
C VAL A 4 -43.93 3.26 3.53
N GLY A 5 -44.08 2.39 2.52
CA GLY A 5 -43.24 1.20 2.33
C GLY A 5 -41.79 1.57 2.05
N GLY A 6 -40.93 1.33 3.03
CA GLY A 6 -39.49 1.55 2.93
C GLY A 6 -38.84 0.53 1.98
N ARG A 7 -38.34 1.00 0.83
CA ARG A 7 -37.43 0.23 -0.02
C ARG A 7 -36.19 -0.12 0.78
N ARG A 8 -36.07 -1.39 1.21
CA ARG A 8 -34.83 -1.91 1.79
C ARG A 8 -33.77 -1.93 0.69
N ARG A 9 -32.96 -0.87 0.63
CA ARG A 9 -31.68 -0.91 -0.08
C ARG A 9 -30.88 -2.03 0.57
N ALA A 10 -30.81 -3.18 -0.09
CA ALA A 10 -29.81 -4.19 0.25
C ALA A 10 -28.46 -3.49 0.15
N LYS A 11 -27.80 -3.31 1.29
CA LYS A 11 -26.46 -2.74 1.35
C LYS A 11 -25.56 -3.67 0.53
N HIS A 12 -24.72 -3.09 -0.32
CA HIS A 12 -23.73 -3.81 -1.12
C HIS A 12 -23.01 -4.87 -0.26
N PRO A 13 -22.70 -6.05 -0.82
CA PRO A 13 -21.90 -7.04 -0.09
C PRO A 13 -20.62 -6.38 0.39
N ALA A 14 -20.25 -6.69 1.64
CA ALA A 14 -19.02 -6.20 2.25
C ALA A 14 -17.85 -6.46 1.29
N GLU A 15 -17.08 -5.40 1.04
CA GLU A 15 -15.90 -5.40 0.19
C GLU A 15 -14.93 -6.50 0.65
N VAL A 16 -14.46 -7.34 -0.29
CA VAL A 16 -13.41 -8.32 0.00
C VAL A 16 -12.16 -7.52 0.37
N PRO A 17 -11.53 -7.74 1.54
CA PRO A 17 -10.28 -7.06 1.87
C PRO A 17 -9.27 -7.34 0.76
N GLY A 18 -8.70 -6.27 0.21
CA GLY A 18 -7.75 -6.36 -0.89
C GLY A 18 -6.50 -7.17 -0.54
N PRO A 19 -5.74 -7.60 -1.55
CA PRO A 19 -4.52 -8.41 -1.37
C PRO A 19 -3.43 -7.71 -0.56
N ASP A 20 -3.61 -6.43 -0.20
CA ASP A 20 -2.71 -5.67 0.68
C ASP A 20 -2.42 -6.36 2.02
N ALA A 21 -3.40 -7.02 2.63
CA ALA A 21 -3.19 -7.73 3.90
C ALA A 21 -2.23 -8.91 3.73
N GLU A 22 -2.40 -9.67 2.66
CA GLU A 22 -1.55 -10.81 2.29
C GLU A 22 -0.15 -10.34 1.91
N ASN A 23 -0.06 -9.27 1.09
CA ASN A 23 1.22 -8.66 0.72
C ASN A 23 2.00 -8.19 1.95
N ARG A 24 1.32 -7.58 2.92
CA ARG A 24 1.95 -7.11 4.16
C ARG A 24 2.47 -8.27 5.01
N ALA A 25 1.70 -9.36 5.10
CA ALA A 25 2.14 -10.56 5.81
C ALA A 25 3.34 -11.22 5.12
N ALA A 26 3.34 -11.31 3.79
CA ALA A 26 4.43 -11.87 3.00
C ALA A 26 5.73 -11.07 3.17
N VAL A 27 5.68 -9.74 3.08
CA VAL A 27 6.86 -8.89 3.27
C VAL A 27 7.39 -8.95 4.71
N ALA A 28 6.50 -8.97 5.72
CA ALA A 28 6.90 -9.05 7.13
C ALA A 28 7.61 -10.38 7.49
N ALA A 29 7.35 -11.45 6.73
CA ALA A 29 7.98 -12.75 6.95
C ALA A 29 9.44 -12.84 6.43
N VAL A 30 9.89 -11.88 5.62
CA VAL A 30 11.23 -11.90 5.02
C VAL A 30 12.18 -10.99 5.82
N PRO A 31 13.34 -11.50 6.27
CA PRO A 31 14.37 -10.65 6.87
C PRO A 31 14.82 -9.56 5.89
N GLY A 32 15.02 -8.32 6.34
CA GLY A 32 15.30 -7.19 5.43
C GLY A 32 16.55 -7.35 4.55
N ARG A 33 17.53 -8.15 4.97
CA ARG A 33 18.72 -8.48 4.17
C ARG A 33 18.44 -9.44 3.01
N ASP A 34 17.36 -10.20 3.10
CA ASP A 34 16.95 -11.24 2.16
C ASP A 34 15.79 -10.75 1.26
N LEU A 35 15.38 -9.49 1.41
CA LEU A 35 14.30 -8.86 0.63
C LEU A 35 14.84 -8.31 -0.69
N ASP A 36 14.30 -8.82 -1.80
CA ASP A 36 14.63 -8.34 -3.14
C ASP A 36 13.82 -7.07 -3.47
N LEU A 37 14.41 -5.91 -3.17
CA LEU A 37 13.78 -4.60 -3.41
C LEU A 37 13.86 -4.21 -4.89
N VAL A 38 12.71 -4.21 -5.55
CA VAL A 38 12.58 -3.81 -6.97
C VAL A 38 12.45 -2.30 -7.19
N GLY A 39 12.18 -1.51 -6.14
CA GLY A 39 12.02 -0.07 -6.25
C GLY A 39 11.86 0.62 -4.90
N LEU A 40 12.32 1.87 -4.82
CA LEU A 40 12.23 2.71 -3.63
C LEU A 40 11.93 4.16 -4.02
N ALA A 41 11.06 4.82 -3.26
CA ALA A 41 10.83 6.25 -3.35
C ALA A 41 11.14 6.90 -2.00
N VAL A 42 11.94 7.98 -2.01
CA VAL A 42 12.32 8.72 -0.80
C VAL A 42 11.87 10.16 -0.96
N HIS A 43 11.19 10.69 0.06
CA HIS A 43 10.79 12.09 0.11
C HIS A 43 11.33 12.74 1.38
N GLY A 44 12.03 13.87 1.22
CA GLY A 44 12.63 14.58 2.33
C GLY A 44 13.58 15.70 1.89
N PRO A 45 14.34 16.29 2.83
CA PRO A 45 15.31 17.34 2.52
C PRO A 45 16.37 16.85 1.53
N LYS A 46 16.66 17.66 0.51
CA LYS A 46 17.60 17.32 -0.57
C LYS A 46 18.91 16.72 -0.07
N ASN A 47 19.57 17.39 0.89
CA ASN A 47 20.86 16.94 1.41
C ASN A 47 20.82 15.54 2.07
N ALA A 48 19.68 15.14 2.64
CA ALA A 48 19.51 13.81 3.22
C ALA A 48 19.25 12.76 2.13
N VAL A 49 18.36 13.09 1.18
CA VAL A 49 18.03 12.22 0.04
C VAL A 49 19.26 11.95 -0.83
N ASP A 50 20.05 12.98 -1.15
CA ASP A 50 21.27 12.86 -1.96
C ASP A 50 22.32 11.95 -1.29
N LYS A 51 22.38 11.95 0.06
CA LYS A 51 23.26 11.04 0.81
C LYS A 51 22.78 9.59 0.73
N ILE A 52 21.48 9.36 0.86
CA ILE A 52 20.87 8.03 0.80
C ILE A 52 21.01 7.43 -0.59
N LEU A 53 20.76 8.23 -1.65
CA LEU A 53 20.81 7.78 -3.04
C LEU A 53 22.20 7.87 -3.67
N LYS A 54 23.23 8.19 -2.90
CA LYS A 54 24.60 8.32 -3.40
C LYS A 54 25.06 7.00 -4.04
N GLY A 55 25.45 7.07 -5.31
CA GLY A 55 25.89 5.90 -6.10
C GLY A 55 24.81 5.29 -6.99
N ALA A 56 23.55 5.71 -6.84
CA ALA A 56 22.51 5.40 -7.81
C ALA A 56 22.74 6.16 -9.13
N ARG A 57 22.33 5.55 -10.24
CA ARG A 57 22.34 6.20 -11.57
C ARG A 57 20.94 6.68 -11.90
N MET A 58 20.85 7.86 -12.51
CA MET A 58 19.58 8.29 -13.09
C MET A 58 19.21 7.37 -14.25
N HIS A 59 17.91 7.03 -14.32
CA HIS A 59 17.35 6.36 -15.48
C HIS A 59 17.62 7.22 -16.73
N PRO A 60 17.99 6.61 -17.88
CA PRO A 60 18.17 7.34 -19.13
C PRO A 60 16.91 8.09 -19.59
#